data_AF-A0A952C9A1-F1
#
_entry.id   AF-A0A952C9A1-F1
#
_cell.length_a   1.000
_cell.length_b   1.000
_cell.length_c   1.000
_cell.angle_alpha   90.00
_cell.angle_beta   90.00
_cell.angle_gamma   90.00
#
_symmetry.space_group_name_H-M   'P 1'
#
loop_
_entity.id
_entity.type
_entity.pdbx_description
1 polymer ?
#
loop_
_entity_poly.entity_id
_entity_poly.type
_entity_poly.pdbx_seq_one_letter_code
_entity_poly.pdbx_strand_id
1 'polypeptide(L)'
;MAALTFTFFACSDSGGKQESAVSSDPKVAKLKLQPGFKAERLFGPSDNGEGSWVAMTFDDKGRLIASDQYGALYRLTVPAIGDTGQVQVETLSIPNDPTLVSDTSKKKIGIGYAHGLLYAFNSLYVMVNTLRDDGTTRTSGLYRLQDTDGDDQFDKITLLKALKGEGEHGPHSIKLSPDKKSLYVVIGNHTDVPPLDGYRLPSNWKEDNLFPLITDPNGHAADRRAPGGWIAKVDPETNRWDLISAGYRNPFDIAFNAAGDLFTYDSDMEWDFGLPWYRPTRICHVTDGSEFGWRTGNSKWSPAYPDNLPPVLNIGQGSPTNLMYSGNARFPEKYKNTLFAFDWSFGIIYAIHLEPKGASYGASGEEFLSGSPLPLTDGEIGPDGAMYFLTGGRRLESDLYRVYYQDNKGKTINEMETNPEITPENELRRQLEAYHLGP
;
A
#
# COMPACT_ATOMS: atom_id res chain seq x y z
N MET A 1 71.01 -18.57 -27.97
CA MET A 1 70.10 -17.98 -26.95
C MET A 1 68.70 -18.46 -27.27
N ALA A 2 68.07 -19.13 -26.31
CA ALA A 2 66.82 -19.86 -26.48
C ALA A 2 65.62 -18.91 -26.66
N ALA A 3 64.78 -19.20 -27.66
CA ALA A 3 63.44 -18.63 -27.78
C ALA A 3 62.47 -19.63 -27.14
N LEU A 4 61.78 -19.18 -26.08
CA LEU A 4 60.81 -19.98 -25.35
C LEU A 4 59.42 -19.78 -25.97
N THR A 5 58.89 -20.82 -26.60
CA THR A 5 57.54 -20.88 -27.15
C THR A 5 56.56 -21.22 -26.03
N PHE A 6 55.58 -20.35 -25.75
CA PHE A 6 54.48 -20.66 -24.83
C PHE A 6 53.27 -21.17 -25.61
N THR A 7 52.91 -22.42 -25.36
CA THR A 7 51.70 -23.08 -25.87
C THR A 7 50.53 -22.76 -24.92
N PHE A 8 49.49 -22.09 -25.41
CA PHE A 8 48.25 -21.89 -24.66
C PHE A 8 47.36 -23.14 -24.74
N PHE A 9 47.04 -23.73 -23.60
CA PHE A 9 45.95 -24.69 -23.47
C PHE A 9 44.63 -23.93 -23.32
N ALA A 10 43.70 -24.16 -24.26
CA ALA A 10 42.32 -23.71 -24.15
C ALA A 10 41.52 -24.74 -23.35
N CYS A 11 41.08 -24.39 -22.14
CA CYS A 11 40.02 -25.10 -21.44
C CYS A 11 38.68 -24.61 -21.98
N SER A 12 37.92 -25.52 -22.61
CA SER A 12 36.53 -25.31 -22.96
C SER A 12 35.68 -25.37 -21.68
N ASP A 13 35.25 -24.22 -21.19
CA ASP A 13 34.28 -24.16 -20.11
C ASP A 13 32.87 -24.27 -20.72
N SER A 14 32.26 -25.44 -20.58
CA SER A 14 30.87 -25.70 -20.95
C SER A 14 29.94 -25.09 -19.89
N GLY A 15 29.89 -23.76 -19.85
CA GLY A 15 28.89 -23.00 -19.11
C GLY A 15 27.58 -23.00 -19.88
N GLY A 16 26.65 -23.88 -19.49
CA GLY A 16 25.29 -23.85 -19.99
C GLY A 16 24.65 -22.48 -19.72
N LYS A 17 24.41 -21.72 -20.78
CA LYS A 17 23.54 -20.55 -20.73
C LYS A 17 22.15 -21.03 -20.35
N GLN A 18 21.73 -20.70 -19.14
CA GLN A 18 20.33 -20.78 -18.74
C GLN A 18 19.59 -19.71 -19.55
N GLU A 19 18.96 -20.11 -20.66
CA GLU A 19 18.09 -19.23 -21.43
C GLU A 19 16.92 -18.79 -20.54
N SER A 20 16.95 -17.54 -20.10
CA SER A 20 15.77 -16.86 -19.62
C SER A 20 14.78 -16.81 -20.78
N ALA A 21 13.61 -17.41 -20.63
CA ALA A 21 12.50 -17.18 -21.54
C ALA A 21 12.22 -15.67 -21.57
N VAL A 22 12.68 -15.00 -22.62
CA VAL A 22 12.39 -13.58 -22.86
C VAL A 22 10.90 -13.51 -23.16
N SER A 23 10.13 -12.90 -22.27
CA SER A 23 8.71 -12.63 -22.52
C SER A 23 8.57 -11.86 -23.83
N SER A 24 7.67 -12.31 -24.71
CA SER A 24 7.37 -11.62 -25.97
C SER A 24 6.59 -10.31 -25.76
N ASP A 25 6.13 -10.04 -24.54
CA ASP A 25 5.43 -8.80 -24.22
C ASP A 25 6.42 -7.62 -24.07
N PRO A 26 6.32 -6.58 -24.92
CA PRO A 26 7.24 -5.45 -24.88
C PRO A 26 7.13 -4.58 -23.61
N LYS A 27 6.04 -4.63 -22.85
CA LYS A 27 5.94 -3.97 -21.54
C LYS A 27 6.71 -4.75 -20.48
N VAL A 28 6.62 -6.08 -20.49
CA VAL A 28 7.41 -6.94 -19.58
C VAL A 28 8.90 -6.83 -19.88
N ALA A 29 9.30 -6.76 -21.16
CA ALA A 29 10.70 -6.62 -21.56
C ALA A 29 11.38 -5.31 -21.09
N LYS A 30 10.60 -4.30 -20.69
CA LYS A 30 11.09 -3.03 -20.12
C LYS A 30 11.29 -3.09 -18.61
N LEU A 31 10.85 -4.16 -17.94
CA LEU A 31 11.05 -4.34 -16.52
C LEU A 31 12.49 -4.76 -16.24
N LYS A 32 13.09 -4.13 -15.24
CA LYS A 32 14.33 -4.58 -14.63
C LYS A 32 13.98 -5.43 -13.42
N LEU A 33 14.29 -6.72 -13.53
CA LEU A 33 14.01 -7.72 -12.50
C LEU A 33 15.31 -8.17 -11.81
N GLN A 34 15.22 -8.57 -10.56
CA GLN A 34 16.32 -9.26 -9.87
C GLN A 34 16.59 -10.63 -10.51
N PRO A 35 17.83 -11.15 -10.41
CA PRO A 35 18.16 -12.49 -10.92
C PRO A 35 17.21 -13.57 -10.40
N GLY A 36 16.73 -14.41 -11.33
CA GLY A 36 15.83 -15.53 -11.02
C GLY A 36 14.35 -15.16 -10.91
N PHE A 37 14.00 -13.88 -10.88
CA PHE A 37 12.60 -13.45 -10.97
C PHE A 37 12.10 -13.44 -12.42
N LYS A 38 10.80 -13.70 -12.56
CA LYS A 38 10.05 -13.64 -13.81
C LYS A 38 8.84 -12.74 -13.59
N ALA A 39 8.37 -12.12 -14.68
CA ALA A 39 7.18 -11.30 -14.68
C ALA A 39 6.26 -11.69 -15.84
N GLU A 40 4.96 -11.58 -15.60
CA GLU A 40 3.89 -11.76 -16.56
C GLU A 40 3.01 -10.51 -16.54
N ARG A 41 2.66 -9.99 -17.72
CA ARG A 41 1.55 -9.04 -17.84
C ARG A 41 0.28 -9.85 -17.99
N LEU A 42 -0.59 -9.78 -17.01
CA LEU A 42 -1.80 -10.61 -16.92
C LEU A 42 -2.98 -9.97 -17.65
N PHE A 43 -3.15 -8.66 -17.48
CA PHE A 43 -4.30 -7.94 -18.04
C PHE A 43 -3.97 -6.45 -18.21
N GLY A 44 -4.57 -5.80 -19.21
CA GLY A 44 -4.44 -4.35 -19.44
C GLY A 44 -5.81 -3.68 -19.35
N PRO A 45 -6.23 -3.17 -18.17
CA PRO A 45 -7.53 -2.51 -18.02
C PRO A 45 -7.80 -1.39 -19.03
N SER A 46 -6.78 -0.57 -19.30
CA SER A 46 -6.92 0.53 -20.25
C SER A 46 -7.15 0.06 -21.69
N ASP A 47 -6.52 -1.05 -22.09
CA ASP A 47 -6.73 -1.68 -23.41
C ASP A 47 -8.17 -2.19 -23.59
N ASN A 48 -8.87 -2.43 -22.47
CA ASN A 48 -10.24 -2.94 -22.44
C ASN A 48 -11.28 -1.84 -22.11
N GLY A 49 -10.86 -0.57 -22.00
CA GLY A 49 -11.75 0.54 -21.66
C GLY A 49 -12.26 0.49 -20.22
N GLU A 50 -11.52 -0.17 -19.32
CA GLU A 50 -11.85 -0.37 -17.90
C GLU A 50 -11.10 0.60 -16.98
N GLY A 51 -10.70 1.75 -17.53
CA GLY A 51 -10.08 2.84 -16.80
C GLY A 51 -8.65 2.55 -16.38
N SER A 52 -8.32 3.02 -15.17
CA SER A 52 -7.01 2.86 -14.58
C SER A 52 -7.14 2.35 -13.15
N TRP A 53 -6.66 1.13 -12.92
CA TRP A 53 -6.84 0.49 -11.62
C TRP A 53 -5.79 0.95 -10.61
N VAL A 54 -6.25 1.24 -9.39
CA VAL A 54 -5.43 1.87 -8.33
C VAL A 54 -5.48 1.19 -6.98
N ALA A 55 -6.34 0.17 -6.82
CA ALA A 55 -6.43 -0.62 -5.61
C ALA A 55 -6.76 -2.07 -5.96
N MET A 56 -6.26 -3.03 -5.19
CA MET A 56 -6.60 -4.44 -5.30
C MET A 56 -6.66 -5.15 -3.95
N THR A 57 -7.33 -6.31 -3.93
CA THR A 57 -7.29 -7.27 -2.82
C THR A 57 -7.60 -8.66 -3.38
N PHE A 58 -7.16 -9.72 -2.71
CA PHE A 58 -7.70 -11.07 -2.96
C PHE A 58 -8.95 -11.34 -2.11
N ASP A 59 -9.91 -12.09 -2.66
CA ASP A 59 -11.04 -12.65 -1.90
C ASP A 59 -10.71 -14.03 -1.28
N ASP A 60 -11.65 -14.58 -0.52
CA ASP A 60 -11.52 -15.88 0.15
C ASP A 60 -11.47 -17.09 -0.80
N LYS A 61 -11.76 -16.88 -2.09
CA LYS A 61 -11.67 -17.89 -3.16
C LYS A 61 -10.39 -17.73 -4.00
N GLY A 62 -9.53 -16.80 -3.63
CA GLY A 62 -8.28 -16.52 -4.35
C GLY A 62 -8.46 -15.76 -5.67
N ARG A 63 -9.62 -15.13 -5.88
CA ARG A 63 -9.86 -14.22 -7.00
C ARG A 63 -9.37 -12.82 -6.62
N LEU A 64 -8.90 -12.07 -7.61
CA LEU A 64 -8.48 -10.69 -7.40
C LEU A 64 -9.70 -9.77 -7.54
N ILE A 65 -9.84 -8.77 -6.68
CA ILE A 65 -10.77 -7.66 -6.83
C ILE A 65 -9.93 -6.40 -7.04
N ALA A 66 -10.24 -5.59 -8.03
CA ALA A 66 -9.54 -4.35 -8.34
C ALA A 66 -10.53 -3.18 -8.49
N SER A 67 -10.05 -1.95 -8.25
CA SER A 67 -10.84 -0.73 -8.44
C SER A 67 -10.23 0.16 -9.50
N ASP A 68 -11.05 0.61 -10.45
CA ASP A 68 -10.74 1.80 -11.26
C ASP A 68 -10.78 3.06 -10.39
N GLN A 69 -9.82 3.96 -10.59
CA GLN A 69 -9.70 5.20 -9.82
C GLN A 69 -10.96 6.06 -9.89
N TYR A 70 -11.61 6.07 -11.06
CA TYR A 70 -12.78 6.91 -11.33
C TYR A 70 -13.99 6.09 -11.78
N GLY A 71 -14.05 4.82 -11.39
CA GLY A 71 -15.03 3.89 -11.94
C GLY A 71 -15.33 2.72 -11.04
N ALA A 72 -15.61 1.58 -11.67
CA ALA A 72 -16.18 0.40 -11.02
C ALA A 72 -15.15 -0.43 -10.25
N LEU A 73 -15.68 -1.38 -9.49
CA LEU A 73 -14.94 -2.54 -9.01
C LEU A 73 -15.03 -3.68 -10.03
N TYR A 74 -13.95 -4.44 -10.13
CA TYR A 74 -13.80 -5.58 -11.03
C TYR A 74 -13.35 -6.80 -10.23
N ARG A 75 -13.86 -7.98 -10.57
CA ARG A 75 -13.41 -9.26 -10.01
C ARG A 75 -12.79 -10.10 -11.11
N LEU A 76 -11.67 -10.74 -10.79
CA LEU A 76 -10.81 -11.42 -11.74
C LEU A 76 -10.50 -12.84 -11.30
N THR A 77 -10.65 -13.78 -12.22
CA THR A 77 -10.06 -15.12 -12.07
C THR A 77 -8.76 -15.17 -12.86
N VAL A 78 -7.65 -15.31 -12.14
CA VAL A 78 -6.31 -15.35 -12.73
C VAL A 78 -5.88 -16.81 -12.93
N PRO A 79 -5.45 -17.21 -14.14
CA PRO A 79 -4.88 -18.53 -14.39
C PRO A 79 -3.64 -18.81 -13.52
N ALA A 80 -3.43 -20.07 -13.15
CA ALA A 80 -2.24 -20.47 -12.41
C ALA A 80 -0.95 -20.16 -13.20
N ILE A 81 0.19 -20.01 -12.50
CA ILE A 81 1.49 -19.82 -13.16
C ILE A 81 1.79 -21.03 -14.07
N GLY A 82 2.12 -20.73 -15.33
CA GLY A 82 2.36 -21.73 -16.37
C GLY A 82 1.12 -22.19 -17.13
N ASP A 83 -0.08 -21.78 -16.71
CA ASP A 83 -1.31 -21.95 -17.51
C ASP A 83 -1.38 -20.88 -18.61
N THR A 84 -1.82 -21.28 -19.80
CA THR A 84 -2.01 -20.40 -20.97
C THR A 84 -3.44 -19.83 -21.06
N GLY A 85 -4.29 -20.10 -20.06
CA GLY A 85 -5.61 -19.50 -19.95
C GLY A 85 -5.57 -17.96 -19.96
N GLN A 86 -6.70 -17.34 -20.26
CA GLN A 86 -6.84 -15.89 -20.18
C GLN A 86 -7.46 -15.48 -18.85
N VAL A 87 -7.05 -14.32 -18.34
CA VAL A 87 -7.70 -13.68 -17.19
C VAL A 87 -9.16 -13.41 -17.52
N GLN A 88 -10.06 -13.89 -16.67
CA GLN A 88 -11.49 -13.61 -16.78
C GLN A 88 -11.81 -12.42 -15.89
N VAL A 89 -12.50 -11.41 -16.42
CA VAL A 89 -12.86 -10.18 -15.71
C VAL A 89 -14.36 -10.01 -15.72
N GLU A 90 -14.94 -9.72 -14.56
CA GLU A 90 -16.33 -9.29 -14.42
C GLU A 90 -16.41 -7.93 -13.70
N THR A 91 -17.31 -7.06 -14.14
CA THR A 91 -17.61 -5.83 -13.40
C THR A 91 -18.56 -6.16 -12.25
N LEU A 92 -18.18 -5.82 -11.02
CA LEU A 92 -19.05 -5.97 -9.86
C LEU A 92 -20.15 -4.89 -9.89
N SER A 93 -21.41 -5.31 -9.72
CA SER A 93 -22.56 -4.41 -9.76
C SER A 93 -23.51 -4.71 -8.60
N ILE A 94 -24.19 -3.67 -8.11
CA ILE A 94 -25.12 -3.79 -6.97
C ILE A 94 -26.46 -3.16 -7.42
N PRO A 95 -27.28 -3.92 -8.16
CA PRO A 95 -28.33 -3.34 -9.00
C PRO A 95 -29.58 -2.85 -8.26
N ASN A 96 -29.72 -3.21 -6.98
CA ASN A 96 -30.87 -2.86 -6.13
C ASN A 96 -30.52 -1.79 -5.08
N ASP A 97 -29.44 -1.07 -5.30
CA ASP A 97 -28.93 -0.08 -4.36
C ASP A 97 -29.79 1.20 -4.34
N PRO A 98 -30.40 1.56 -3.19
CA PRO A 98 -31.32 2.69 -3.09
C PRO A 98 -30.64 4.07 -3.21
N THR A 99 -29.31 4.13 -3.18
CA THR A 99 -28.55 5.38 -3.32
C THR A 99 -28.32 5.79 -4.77
N LEU A 100 -28.62 4.90 -5.73
CA LEU A 100 -28.51 5.16 -7.15
C LEU A 100 -29.52 6.23 -7.59
N VAL A 101 -29.08 7.19 -8.39
CA VAL A 101 -29.94 8.28 -8.89
C VAL A 101 -30.71 7.82 -10.14
N SER A 102 -31.97 8.23 -10.31
CA SER A 102 -32.97 7.60 -11.21
C SER A 102 -32.66 7.53 -12.72
N ASP A 103 -31.55 8.09 -13.20
CA ASP A 103 -31.02 7.85 -14.56
C ASP A 103 -29.67 7.11 -14.48
N THR A 104 -29.72 5.79 -14.31
CA THR A 104 -28.54 4.89 -14.33
C THR A 104 -28.43 4.13 -15.66
N SER A 105 -28.80 4.77 -16.78
CA SER A 105 -28.89 4.13 -18.10
C SER A 105 -27.58 3.51 -18.63
N LYS A 106 -26.46 3.65 -17.91
CA LYS A 106 -25.23 2.87 -18.10
C LYS A 106 -24.68 2.41 -16.74
N LYS A 107 -24.69 1.09 -16.52
CA LYS A 107 -24.08 0.33 -15.41
C LYS A 107 -24.50 0.78 -13.99
N LYS A 108 -25.27 -0.08 -13.32
CA LYS A 108 -25.65 0.05 -11.90
C LYS A 108 -24.46 -0.28 -10.98
N ILE A 109 -23.42 0.53 -11.05
CA ILE A 109 -22.26 0.42 -10.16
C ILE A 109 -22.67 1.10 -8.85
N GLY A 110 -23.09 0.29 -7.87
CA GLY A 110 -23.46 0.82 -6.55
C GLY A 110 -22.26 1.46 -5.85
N ILE A 111 -21.05 0.96 -6.05
CA ILE A 111 -19.86 1.48 -5.39
C ILE A 111 -18.61 1.31 -6.26
N GLY A 112 -17.68 2.24 -6.14
CA GLY A 112 -16.47 2.36 -6.93
C GLY A 112 -15.54 3.44 -6.36
N TYR A 113 -14.69 4.04 -7.20
CA TYR A 113 -13.75 5.11 -6.81
C TYR A 113 -12.89 4.75 -5.59
N ALA A 114 -12.57 3.46 -5.45
CA ALA A 114 -11.89 2.97 -4.27
C ALA A 114 -10.37 3.12 -4.42
N HIS A 115 -9.74 3.67 -3.38
CA HIS A 115 -8.28 3.73 -3.26
C HIS A 115 -7.73 2.69 -2.29
N GLY A 116 -8.61 1.95 -1.61
CA GLY A 116 -8.24 0.84 -0.76
C GLY A 116 -9.33 -0.22 -0.77
N LEU A 117 -8.89 -1.48 -0.84
CA LEU A 117 -9.75 -2.65 -0.82
C LEU A 117 -9.17 -3.65 0.17
N LEU A 118 -10.05 -4.36 0.87
CA LEU A 118 -9.68 -5.49 1.70
C LEU A 118 -10.84 -6.46 1.80
N TYR A 119 -10.62 -7.73 1.47
CA TYR A 119 -11.56 -8.79 1.81
C TYR A 119 -11.24 -9.38 3.18
N ALA A 120 -12.15 -9.26 4.14
CA ALA A 120 -12.02 -9.82 5.48
C ALA A 120 -13.40 -10.00 6.13
N PHE A 121 -13.51 -10.82 7.17
CA PHE A 121 -14.75 -10.98 7.93
C PHE A 121 -15.99 -11.29 7.05
N ASN A 122 -15.79 -12.12 6.01
CA ASN A 122 -16.79 -12.46 4.99
C ASN A 122 -17.43 -11.21 4.36
N SER A 123 -16.60 -10.22 4.04
CA SER A 123 -17.03 -8.92 3.54
C SER A 123 -15.92 -8.26 2.73
N LEU A 124 -16.31 -7.45 1.74
CA LEU A 124 -15.39 -6.55 1.07
C LEU A 124 -15.47 -5.18 1.75
N TYR A 125 -14.35 -4.70 2.28
CA TYR A 125 -14.21 -3.33 2.74
C TYR A 125 -13.67 -2.46 1.62
N VAL A 126 -14.31 -1.30 1.42
CA VAL A 126 -14.05 -0.39 0.31
C VAL A 126 -13.80 1.00 0.87
N MET A 127 -12.61 1.54 0.66
CA MET A 127 -12.28 2.92 0.98
C MET A 127 -12.56 3.81 -0.23
N VAL A 128 -13.72 4.46 -0.22
CA VAL A 128 -14.15 5.36 -1.29
C VAL A 128 -13.43 6.70 -1.13
N ASN A 129 -12.73 7.13 -2.17
CA ASN A 129 -11.90 8.34 -2.19
C ASN A 129 -12.45 9.38 -3.18
N THR A 130 -13.73 9.73 -3.02
CA THR A 130 -14.38 10.82 -3.75
C THR A 130 -15.48 11.45 -2.92
N LEU A 131 -15.57 12.78 -2.87
CA LEU A 131 -16.68 13.49 -2.25
C LEU A 131 -17.90 13.59 -3.18
N ARG A 132 -17.73 13.30 -4.47
CA ARG A 132 -18.78 13.42 -5.49
C ARG A 132 -18.76 12.24 -6.45
N ASP A 133 -19.92 11.62 -6.60
CA ASP A 133 -20.23 10.69 -7.68
C ASP A 133 -21.59 11.13 -8.24
N ASP A 134 -21.71 11.29 -9.55
CA ASP A 134 -22.96 11.69 -10.19
C ASP A 134 -23.97 10.53 -10.30
N GLY A 135 -23.50 9.28 -10.16
CA GLY A 135 -24.32 8.08 -10.21
C GLY A 135 -24.96 7.67 -8.88
N THR A 136 -24.45 8.16 -7.74
CA THR A 136 -24.91 7.77 -6.40
C THR A 136 -24.80 8.93 -5.40
N THR A 137 -25.59 8.88 -4.34
CA THR A 137 -25.47 9.81 -3.20
C THR A 137 -24.33 9.49 -2.23
N ARG A 138 -23.51 8.45 -2.52
CA ARG A 138 -22.33 8.12 -1.71
C ARG A 138 -21.25 9.19 -1.78
N THR A 139 -20.42 9.20 -0.74
CA THR A 139 -19.33 10.16 -0.56
C THR A 139 -18.11 9.43 -0.01
N SER A 140 -17.04 10.15 0.28
CA SER A 140 -15.80 9.53 0.72
C SER A 140 -15.98 8.89 2.09
N GLY A 141 -15.37 7.73 2.29
CA GLY A 141 -15.49 6.98 3.53
C GLY A 141 -15.18 5.50 3.42
N LEU A 142 -15.24 4.83 4.56
CA LEU A 142 -15.10 3.39 4.66
C LEU A 142 -16.48 2.71 4.57
N TYR A 143 -16.64 1.81 3.61
CA TYR A 143 -17.84 1.03 3.38
C TYR A 143 -17.56 -0.47 3.56
N ARG A 144 -18.59 -1.22 3.96
CA ARG A 144 -18.61 -2.68 4.05
C ARG A 144 -19.66 -3.24 3.11
N LEU A 145 -19.25 -4.14 2.23
CA LEU A 145 -20.07 -4.87 1.29
C LEU A 145 -20.23 -6.32 1.76
N GLN A 146 -21.45 -6.83 1.70
CA GLN A 146 -21.80 -8.19 2.11
C GLN A 146 -22.62 -8.89 1.04
N ASP A 147 -22.32 -10.16 0.84
CA ASP A 147 -23.21 -11.14 0.21
C ASP A 147 -24.06 -11.76 1.35
N THR A 148 -25.37 -11.51 1.33
CA THR A 148 -26.31 -11.93 2.39
C THR A 148 -27.21 -13.08 1.98
N ASP A 149 -27.23 -13.46 0.71
CA ASP A 149 -28.02 -14.59 0.19
C ASP A 149 -27.17 -15.77 -0.33
N GLY A 150 -25.85 -15.60 -0.40
CA GLY A 150 -24.87 -16.63 -0.73
C GLY A 150 -24.71 -16.89 -2.24
N ASP A 151 -25.13 -15.95 -3.09
CA ASP A 151 -25.06 -16.08 -4.55
C ASP A 151 -23.71 -15.68 -5.16
N ASP A 152 -22.72 -15.35 -4.32
CA ASP A 152 -21.39 -14.86 -4.70
C ASP A 152 -21.43 -13.45 -5.34
N GLN A 153 -22.45 -12.64 -5.02
CA GLN A 153 -22.55 -11.23 -5.35
C GLN A 153 -22.82 -10.40 -4.08
N PHE A 154 -22.31 -9.16 -4.05
CA PHE A 154 -22.59 -8.27 -2.93
C PHE A 154 -23.96 -7.62 -3.11
N ASP A 155 -24.82 -7.71 -2.09
CA ASP A 155 -26.18 -7.16 -2.11
C ASP A 155 -26.43 -6.08 -1.05
N LYS A 156 -25.57 -6.00 -0.02
CA LYS A 156 -25.72 -5.06 1.09
C LYS A 156 -24.49 -4.17 1.25
N ILE A 157 -24.72 -2.86 1.25
CA ILE A 157 -23.70 -1.84 1.46
C ILE A 157 -23.97 -1.08 2.76
N THR A 158 -22.99 -1.07 3.66
CA THR A 158 -23.06 -0.35 4.94
C THR A 158 -21.94 0.69 4.99
N LEU A 159 -22.28 1.97 5.21
CA LEU A 159 -21.29 3.00 5.52
C LEU A 159 -20.83 2.82 6.98
N LEU A 160 -19.53 2.63 7.19
CA LEU A 160 -18.94 2.56 8.52
C LEU A 160 -18.55 3.96 9.02
N LYS A 161 -17.89 4.76 8.18
CA LYS A 161 -17.48 6.13 8.55
C LYS A 161 -17.39 7.00 7.31
N ALA A 162 -18.10 8.12 7.29
CA ALA A 162 -17.89 9.16 6.29
C ALA A 162 -16.59 9.91 6.60
N LEU A 163 -15.80 10.19 5.57
CA LEU A 163 -14.53 10.89 5.67
C LEU A 163 -14.59 12.14 4.79
N LYS A 164 -14.19 13.29 5.36
CA LYS A 164 -14.15 14.54 4.62
C LYS A 164 -12.75 14.73 4.04
N GLY A 165 -12.51 14.13 2.89
CA GLY A 165 -11.29 14.23 2.10
C GLY A 165 -11.46 13.47 0.79
N GLU A 166 -10.69 13.82 -0.24
CA GLU A 166 -10.68 13.11 -1.52
C GLU A 166 -9.35 13.31 -2.27
N GLY A 167 -9.17 12.55 -3.34
CA GLY A 167 -8.04 12.63 -4.26
C GLY A 167 -6.75 12.03 -3.71
N GLU A 168 -5.64 12.50 -4.25
CA GLU A 168 -4.31 11.93 -4.05
C GLU A 168 -3.88 11.89 -2.58
N HIS A 169 -4.37 12.82 -1.75
CA HIS A 169 -4.10 12.91 -0.30
C HIS A 169 -5.34 12.61 0.55
N GLY A 170 -6.33 11.93 -0.04
CA GLY A 170 -7.57 11.49 0.60
C GLY A 170 -7.39 10.26 1.49
N PRO A 171 -8.47 9.51 1.75
CA PRO A 171 -8.37 8.23 2.44
C PRO A 171 -7.94 7.11 1.49
N HIS A 172 -7.02 6.24 1.94
CA HIS A 172 -6.35 5.28 1.05
C HIS A 172 -6.65 3.84 1.43
N SER A 173 -5.76 3.18 2.17
CA SER A 173 -5.76 1.72 2.30
C SER A 173 -6.38 1.20 3.60
N ILE A 174 -6.67 -0.09 3.60
CA ILE A 174 -7.23 -0.87 4.70
C ILE A 174 -6.40 -2.15 4.82
N LYS A 175 -5.93 -2.50 6.02
CA LYS A 175 -5.27 -3.78 6.28
C LYS A 175 -5.90 -4.51 7.46
N LEU A 176 -5.90 -5.84 7.38
CA LEU A 176 -6.30 -6.70 8.46
C LEU A 176 -5.20 -6.74 9.52
N SER A 177 -5.56 -6.68 10.79
CA SER A 177 -4.61 -6.88 11.88
C SER A 177 -4.05 -8.31 11.91
N PRO A 178 -2.82 -8.53 12.42
CA PRO A 178 -2.23 -9.87 12.46
C PRO A 178 -3.05 -10.90 13.25
N ASP A 179 -3.76 -10.46 14.29
CA ASP A 179 -4.66 -11.30 15.09
C ASP A 179 -6.01 -11.58 14.41
N LYS A 180 -6.24 -10.98 13.24
CA LYS A 180 -7.45 -11.09 12.42
C LYS A 180 -8.74 -10.66 13.12
N LYS A 181 -8.64 -9.69 14.05
CA LYS A 181 -9.78 -9.18 14.82
C LYS A 181 -10.16 -7.74 14.51
N SER A 182 -9.28 -7.00 13.85
CA SER A 182 -9.50 -5.57 13.61
C SER A 182 -9.01 -5.17 12.24
N LEU A 183 -9.51 -4.04 11.77
CA LEU A 183 -9.01 -3.37 10.58
C LEU A 183 -8.10 -2.23 11.02
N TYR A 184 -7.14 -1.89 10.18
CA TYR A 184 -6.37 -0.65 10.27
C TYR A 184 -6.57 0.11 8.97
N VAL A 185 -6.82 1.41 9.09
CA VAL A 185 -7.02 2.29 7.93
C VAL A 185 -5.96 3.38 7.95
N VAL A 186 -5.55 3.80 6.76
CA VAL A 186 -4.58 4.88 6.57
C VAL A 186 -5.14 5.99 5.69
N ILE A 187 -4.94 7.23 6.13
CA ILE A 187 -5.59 8.41 5.58
C ILE A 187 -4.55 9.53 5.40
N GLY A 188 -4.58 10.21 4.25
CA GLY A 188 -3.72 11.36 3.94
C GLY A 188 -4.12 12.67 4.63
N ASN A 189 -3.22 13.66 4.59
CA ASN A 189 -3.40 14.96 5.26
C ASN A 189 -4.47 15.87 4.65
N HIS A 190 -5.07 15.52 3.51
CA HIS A 190 -6.21 16.26 2.96
C HIS A 190 -7.56 15.77 3.47
N THR A 191 -7.55 14.80 4.39
CA THR A 191 -8.78 14.31 5.03
C THR A 191 -8.83 14.77 6.48
N ASP A 192 -9.94 15.41 6.88
CA ASP A 192 -10.16 15.83 8.26
C ASP A 192 -10.25 14.59 9.17
N VAL A 193 -9.66 14.65 10.37
CA VAL A 193 -9.90 13.63 11.41
C VAL A 193 -11.31 13.85 11.96
N PRO A 194 -12.28 12.93 11.74
CA PRO A 194 -13.59 13.04 12.35
C PRO A 194 -13.49 12.75 13.85
N PRO A 195 -14.54 13.02 14.65
CA PRO A 195 -14.59 12.49 16.01
C PRO A 195 -14.45 10.96 16.01
N LEU A 196 -13.48 10.46 16.78
CA LEU A 196 -13.19 9.04 17.01
C LEU A 196 -13.55 8.64 18.44
N ASP A 197 -13.68 7.32 18.68
CA ASP A 197 -14.10 6.76 19.97
C ASP A 197 -12.96 6.69 20.99
N GLY A 198 -11.72 6.54 20.51
CA GLY A 198 -10.52 6.61 21.34
C GLY A 198 -9.36 7.27 20.61
N TYR A 199 -8.41 7.79 21.40
CA TYR A 199 -7.23 8.46 20.88
C TYR A 199 -5.99 8.00 21.65
N ARG A 200 -5.01 7.45 20.95
CA ARG A 200 -3.68 7.15 21.52
C ARG A 200 -2.81 8.39 21.66
N LEU A 201 -3.03 9.35 20.77
CA LEU A 201 -2.42 10.67 20.81
C LEU A 201 -3.36 11.66 21.51
N PRO A 202 -2.82 12.65 22.24
CA PRO A 202 -3.62 13.79 22.68
C PRO A 202 -4.30 14.49 21.48
N SER A 203 -5.60 14.78 21.60
CA SER A 203 -6.40 15.44 20.54
C SER A 203 -6.32 16.98 20.58
N ASN A 204 -5.21 17.53 21.08
CA ASN A 204 -5.00 18.95 21.31
C ASN A 204 -4.13 19.61 20.21
N TRP A 205 -4.53 19.48 18.95
CA TRP A 205 -3.73 19.90 17.80
C TRP A 205 -3.81 21.39 17.43
N LYS A 206 -4.18 22.25 18.39
CA LYS A 206 -4.26 23.69 18.15
C LYS A 206 -2.86 24.27 18.01
N GLU A 207 -2.70 25.14 17.03
CA GLU A 207 -1.46 25.89 16.81
C GLU A 207 -1.57 27.25 17.50
N ASP A 208 -0.54 27.61 18.28
CA ASP A 208 -0.40 28.93 18.92
C ASP A 208 0.92 29.58 18.49
N ASN A 209 1.07 29.75 17.16
CA ASN A 209 2.27 30.29 16.55
C ASN A 209 2.19 31.82 16.48
N LEU A 210 3.18 32.50 17.07
CA LEU A 210 3.30 33.96 17.04
C LEU A 210 3.80 34.50 15.69
N PHE A 211 4.55 33.68 14.93
CA PHE A 211 5.15 34.07 13.65
C PHE A 211 4.31 33.61 12.47
N PRO A 212 4.27 34.39 11.36
CA PRO A 212 3.66 33.96 10.12
C PRO A 212 4.30 32.66 9.61
N LEU A 213 3.47 31.76 9.09
CA LEU A 213 3.93 30.52 8.48
C LEU A 213 4.37 30.75 7.04
N ILE A 214 5.50 30.16 6.69
CA ILE A 214 5.88 30.01 5.28
C ILE A 214 5.18 28.73 4.82
N THR A 215 4.06 28.90 4.10
CA THR A 215 3.31 27.78 3.51
C THR A 215 3.88 27.40 2.16
N ASP A 216 3.40 26.28 1.60
CA ASP A 216 3.74 25.88 0.24
C ASP A 216 3.39 27.00 -0.76
N PRO A 217 4.34 27.48 -1.58
CA PRO A 217 4.11 28.54 -2.56
C PRO A 217 3.12 28.16 -3.67
N ASN A 218 2.93 26.87 -3.96
CA ASN A 218 1.92 26.36 -4.89
C ASN A 218 0.54 26.16 -4.23
N GLY A 219 0.43 26.43 -2.92
CA GLY A 219 -0.81 26.35 -2.17
C GLY A 219 -1.22 24.93 -1.74
N HIS A 220 -0.43 23.90 -2.05
CA HIS A 220 -0.76 22.53 -1.65
C HIS A 220 -0.70 22.39 -0.12
N ALA A 221 -1.81 21.89 0.46
CA ALA A 221 -2.02 21.78 1.91
C ALA A 221 -1.87 23.09 2.72
N ALA A 222 -1.88 24.28 2.10
CA ALA A 222 -1.61 25.55 2.79
C ALA A 222 -2.66 25.92 3.86
N ASP A 223 -3.89 25.43 3.72
CA ASP A 223 -5.01 25.62 4.64
C ASP A 223 -5.15 24.48 5.67
N ARG A 224 -4.37 23.40 5.51
CA ARG A 224 -4.41 22.23 6.39
C ARG A 224 -3.68 22.49 7.70
N ARG A 225 -4.03 21.73 8.74
CA ARG A 225 -3.50 21.85 10.10
C ARG A 225 -3.26 20.46 10.70
N ALA A 226 -2.56 20.42 11.83
CA ALA A 226 -2.35 19.19 12.58
C ALA A 226 -3.68 18.50 12.98
N PRO A 227 -3.70 17.16 13.09
CA PRO A 227 -2.60 16.23 12.87
C PRO A 227 -2.72 15.69 11.43
N GLY A 228 -2.03 16.29 10.46
CA GLY A 228 -2.16 15.80 9.08
C GLY A 228 -1.71 14.36 8.99
N GLY A 229 -2.39 13.59 8.14
CA GLY A 229 -2.18 12.18 7.89
C GLY A 229 -2.35 11.32 9.15
N TRP A 230 -3.16 10.27 9.09
CA TRP A 230 -3.49 9.51 10.29
C TRP A 230 -3.82 8.06 10.00
N ILE A 231 -3.60 7.23 11.02
CA ILE A 231 -3.87 5.80 11.03
C ILE A 231 -4.80 5.51 12.20
N ALA A 232 -5.87 4.75 11.94
CA ALA A 232 -6.82 4.33 12.96
C ALA A 232 -7.04 2.82 12.94
N LYS A 233 -7.29 2.26 14.11
CA LYS A 233 -7.79 0.90 14.30
C LYS A 233 -9.31 0.94 14.29
N VAL A 234 -9.93 0.00 13.59
CA VAL A 234 -11.39 -0.11 13.47
C VAL A 234 -11.83 -1.51 13.90
N ASP A 235 -12.77 -1.56 14.83
CA ASP A 235 -13.51 -2.78 15.14
C ASP A 235 -14.59 -3.01 14.07
N PRO A 236 -14.51 -4.09 13.28
CA PRO A 236 -15.45 -4.33 12.18
C PRO A 236 -16.87 -4.72 12.63
N GLU A 237 -17.04 -5.14 13.89
CA GLU A 237 -18.32 -5.54 14.46
C GLU A 237 -19.02 -4.37 15.15
N THR A 238 -18.29 -3.62 15.98
CA THR A 238 -18.86 -2.50 16.75
C THR A 238 -18.74 -1.16 16.03
N ASN A 239 -17.98 -1.10 14.94
CA ASN A 239 -17.62 0.13 14.24
C ASN A 239 -16.96 1.17 15.18
N ARG A 240 -16.17 0.71 16.15
CA ARG A 240 -15.39 1.56 17.04
C ARG A 240 -14.08 1.95 16.34
N TRP A 241 -13.73 3.23 16.39
CA TRP A 241 -12.51 3.77 15.80
C TRP A 241 -11.59 4.35 16.88
N ASP A 242 -10.35 3.86 16.94
CA ASP A 242 -9.31 4.39 17.82
C ASP A 242 -8.17 4.98 16.97
N LEU A 243 -7.82 6.25 17.18
CA LEU A 243 -6.66 6.89 16.52
C LEU A 243 -5.38 6.28 17.06
N ILE A 244 -4.57 5.66 16.20
CA ILE A 244 -3.31 4.99 16.60
C ILE A 244 -2.11 5.90 16.42
N SER A 245 -2.04 6.60 15.30
CA SER A 245 -0.87 7.39 14.92
C SER A 245 -1.25 8.52 13.97
N ALA A 246 -0.45 9.59 13.95
CA ALA A 246 -0.67 10.73 13.06
C ALA A 246 0.63 11.50 12.75
N GLY A 247 0.51 12.63 12.05
CA GLY A 247 1.65 13.50 11.75
C GLY A 247 2.37 13.13 10.47
N TYR A 248 1.64 12.62 9.48
CA TYR A 248 2.13 12.27 8.16
C TYR A 248 1.70 13.28 7.10
N ARG A 249 2.38 13.33 5.95
CA ARG A 249 1.84 14.06 4.79
C ARG A 249 0.82 13.18 4.08
N ASN A 250 1.28 12.10 3.48
CA ASN A 250 0.42 11.20 2.71
C ASN A 250 0.94 9.77 2.82
N PRO A 251 0.66 9.11 3.95
CA PRO A 251 0.93 7.69 4.09
C PRO A 251 -0.08 6.94 3.22
N PHE A 252 0.35 6.41 2.08
CA PHE A 252 -0.60 5.84 1.11
C PHE A 252 -1.07 4.43 1.51
N ASP A 253 -0.15 3.61 2.02
CA ASP A 253 -0.48 2.28 2.54
C ASP A 253 0.29 1.97 3.84
N ILE A 254 -0.13 0.90 4.51
CA ILE A 254 0.41 0.36 5.75
C ILE A 254 0.67 -1.14 5.61
N ALA A 255 1.62 -1.67 6.37
CA ALA A 255 1.90 -3.09 6.40
C ALA A 255 2.32 -3.55 7.79
N PHE A 256 1.80 -4.70 8.22
CA PHE A 256 2.32 -5.41 9.39
C PHE A 256 3.48 -6.32 8.98
N ASN A 257 4.54 -6.34 9.77
CA ASN A 257 5.58 -7.37 9.63
C ASN A 257 5.20 -8.65 10.40
N ALA A 258 6.07 -9.67 10.33
CA ALA A 258 5.91 -10.93 11.06
C ALA A 258 5.80 -10.78 12.59
N ALA A 259 6.40 -9.73 13.17
CA ALA A 259 6.28 -9.43 14.61
C ALA A 259 4.97 -8.72 14.98
N GLY A 260 4.11 -8.42 14.00
CA GLY A 260 2.91 -7.63 14.18
C GLY A 260 3.18 -6.16 14.48
N ASP A 261 4.37 -5.66 14.15
CA ASP A 261 4.67 -4.22 14.15
C ASP A 261 4.20 -3.59 12.83
N LEU A 262 3.60 -2.39 12.93
CA LEU A 262 2.98 -1.69 11.81
C LEU A 262 3.94 -0.68 11.19
N PHE A 263 3.96 -0.58 9.87
CA PHE A 263 4.77 0.37 9.12
C PHE A 263 3.93 1.14 8.11
N THR A 264 4.40 2.32 7.72
CA THR A 264 3.82 3.09 6.60
C THR A 264 4.91 3.73 5.75
N TYR A 265 4.56 4.08 4.50
CA TYR A 265 5.42 4.82 3.59
C TYR A 265 4.82 6.23 3.36
N ASP A 266 5.39 7.23 4.03
CA ASP A 266 4.93 8.61 4.01
C ASP A 266 5.59 9.40 2.87
N SER A 267 4.84 10.30 2.25
CA SER A 267 5.28 11.08 1.10
C SER A 267 6.21 12.25 1.48
N ASP A 268 6.99 12.68 0.49
CA ASP A 268 7.95 13.76 0.66
C ASP A 268 7.26 15.14 0.69
N MET A 269 8.03 16.22 0.64
CA MET A 269 7.55 17.55 0.28
C MET A 269 8.47 18.09 -0.80
N GLU A 270 8.20 17.70 -2.04
CA GLU A 270 9.07 17.93 -3.18
C GLU A 270 9.44 19.41 -3.39
N TRP A 271 8.53 20.33 -3.03
CA TRP A 271 8.72 21.77 -3.12
C TRP A 271 9.65 22.36 -2.05
N ASP A 272 9.92 21.62 -0.97
CA ASP A 272 10.88 22.03 0.05
C ASP A 272 12.31 21.54 -0.27
N PHE A 273 12.55 20.93 -1.44
CA PHE A 273 13.85 20.36 -1.76
C PHE A 273 14.99 21.39 -1.66
N GLY A 274 16.05 21.04 -0.92
CA GLY A 274 17.17 21.94 -0.61
C GLY A 274 16.95 22.88 0.57
N LEU A 275 15.76 22.91 1.17
CA LEU A 275 15.48 23.70 2.38
C LEU A 275 15.79 22.90 3.65
N PRO A 276 16.16 23.55 4.78
CA PRO A 276 16.40 22.87 6.05
C PRO A 276 15.22 22.05 6.56
N TRP A 277 14.01 22.36 6.08
CA TRP A 277 12.79 21.64 6.42
C TRP A 277 12.29 20.70 5.32
N TYR A 278 13.09 20.34 4.32
CA TYR A 278 12.73 19.27 3.38
C TYR A 278 12.33 17.97 4.11
N ARG A 279 11.27 17.33 3.66
CA ARG A 279 10.82 16.02 4.13
C ARG A 279 10.97 15.04 2.97
N PRO A 280 11.86 14.03 3.03
CA PRO A 280 11.90 12.98 2.04
C PRO A 280 10.74 12.00 2.22
N THR A 281 10.48 11.17 1.21
CA THR A 281 9.69 9.96 1.38
C THR A 281 10.41 9.06 2.39
N ARG A 282 9.64 8.40 3.23
CA ARG A 282 10.20 7.75 4.42
C ARG A 282 9.36 6.58 4.92
N ILE A 283 10.04 5.54 5.38
CA ILE A 283 9.43 4.41 6.06
C ILE A 283 9.35 4.74 7.54
N CYS A 284 8.15 4.64 8.11
CA CYS A 284 7.88 4.94 9.51
C CYS A 284 7.42 3.67 10.23
N HIS A 285 7.96 3.41 11.42
CA HIS A 285 7.47 2.36 12.32
C HIS A 285 6.35 2.94 13.20
N VAL A 286 5.12 2.55 12.93
CA VAL A 286 3.87 3.09 13.50
C VAL A 286 3.62 2.45 14.86
N THR A 287 4.29 2.98 15.89
CA THR A 287 4.05 2.56 17.29
C THR A 287 2.75 3.17 17.83
N ASP A 288 2.19 2.59 18.89
CA ASP A 288 0.93 3.08 19.48
C ASP A 288 1.14 4.48 20.08
N GLY A 289 0.36 5.47 19.65
CA GLY A 289 0.52 6.87 20.07
C GLY A 289 1.70 7.59 19.39
N SER A 290 2.16 7.13 18.24
CA SER A 290 3.23 7.78 17.49
C SER A 290 2.78 9.03 16.73
N GLU A 291 3.62 10.07 16.69
CA GLU A 291 3.43 11.29 15.91
C GLU A 291 4.70 11.54 15.06
N PHE A 292 4.52 11.84 13.77
CA PHE A 292 5.62 11.99 12.80
C PHE A 292 5.85 13.44 12.31
N GLY A 293 5.23 14.39 13.00
CA GLY A 293 5.62 15.79 12.99
C GLY A 293 5.20 16.59 11.76
N TRP A 294 4.33 16.05 10.89
CA TRP A 294 3.83 16.80 9.75
C TRP A 294 3.06 18.04 10.20
N ARG A 295 3.44 19.20 9.70
CA ARG A 295 2.70 20.45 9.81
C ARG A 295 2.87 21.21 8.49
N THR A 296 2.00 22.17 8.25
CA THR A 296 2.01 22.95 7.01
C THR A 296 3.29 23.77 6.88
N GLY A 297 3.93 23.65 5.71
CA GLY A 297 5.11 24.43 5.34
C GLY A 297 6.27 24.29 6.33
N ASN A 298 6.86 25.42 6.73
CA ASN A 298 8.03 25.45 7.62
C ASN A 298 7.74 25.08 9.09
N SER A 299 6.49 24.75 9.44
CA SER A 299 6.10 24.41 10.81
C SER A 299 6.36 22.95 11.19
N LYS A 300 6.86 22.12 10.25
CA LYS A 300 7.10 20.71 10.54
C LYS A 300 7.93 20.56 11.80
N TRP A 301 7.65 19.52 12.57
CA TRP A 301 8.46 19.24 13.74
C TRP A 301 9.81 18.66 13.34
N SER A 302 10.85 19.08 14.07
CA SER A 302 12.17 18.47 13.93
C SER A 302 12.14 17.06 14.48
N PRO A 303 12.77 16.07 13.83
CA PRO A 303 12.96 14.73 14.41
C PRO A 303 13.81 14.73 15.70
N ALA A 304 14.44 15.85 16.05
CA ALA A 304 15.12 16.03 17.33
C ALA A 304 14.16 16.30 18.50
N TYR A 305 12.88 16.59 18.23
CA TYR A 305 11.89 16.79 19.29
C TYR A 305 11.47 15.43 19.86
N PRO A 306 11.43 15.27 21.19
CA PRO A 306 11.03 14.00 21.82
C PRO A 306 9.65 13.50 21.39
N ASP A 307 8.73 14.43 21.08
CA ASP A 307 7.36 14.13 20.68
C ASP A 307 7.19 13.81 19.18
N ASN A 308 8.29 13.80 18.41
CA ASN A 308 8.31 13.47 16.99
C ASN A 308 9.17 12.25 16.73
N LEU A 309 8.55 11.12 16.40
CA LEU A 309 9.30 9.91 16.11
C LEU A 309 10.04 10.02 14.77
N PRO A 310 11.31 9.59 14.71
CA PRO A 310 12.05 9.56 13.46
C PRO A 310 11.55 8.41 12.57
N PRO A 311 11.67 8.53 11.24
CA PRO A 311 11.50 7.38 10.35
C PRO A 311 12.61 6.35 10.58
N VAL A 312 12.33 5.09 10.25
CA VAL A 312 13.36 4.02 10.27
C VAL A 312 14.27 4.10 9.03
N LEU A 313 13.77 4.67 7.94
CA LEU A 313 14.54 4.91 6.72
C LEU A 313 13.99 6.12 5.96
N ASN A 314 14.88 7.04 5.55
CA ASN A 314 14.58 8.03 4.52
C ASN A 314 15.00 7.47 3.16
N ILE A 315 14.12 7.54 2.16
CA ILE A 315 14.39 7.03 0.81
C ILE A 315 14.84 8.18 -0.10
N GLY A 316 14.11 9.29 -0.14
CA GLY A 316 14.48 10.46 -0.93
C GLY A 316 13.27 11.17 -1.52
N GLN A 317 13.41 11.70 -2.74
CA GLN A 317 12.25 12.15 -3.50
C GLN A 317 11.48 10.93 -4.01
N GLY A 318 10.17 11.06 -4.18
CA GLY A 318 9.33 9.97 -4.68
C GLY A 318 7.85 10.20 -4.45
N SER A 319 7.03 9.26 -4.90
CA SER A 319 5.58 9.30 -4.66
C SER A 319 5.09 7.93 -4.17
N PRO A 320 4.94 7.74 -2.85
CA PRO A 320 4.43 6.49 -2.27
C PRO A 320 3.03 6.14 -2.78
N THR A 321 2.83 4.89 -3.15
CA THR A 321 1.51 4.36 -3.58
C THR A 321 1.14 3.02 -2.95
N ASN A 322 2.12 2.26 -2.45
CA ASN A 322 1.85 1.02 -1.73
C ASN A 322 3.01 0.69 -0.77
N LEU A 323 2.68 -0.04 0.28
CA LEU A 323 3.57 -0.68 1.20
C LEU A 323 2.97 -2.04 1.57
N MET A 324 3.69 -3.12 1.26
CA MET A 324 3.26 -4.46 1.63
C MET A 324 4.40 -5.26 2.25
N TYR A 325 4.08 -6.23 3.08
CA TYR A 325 5.06 -7.16 3.63
C TYR A 325 5.16 -8.42 2.77
N SER A 326 6.35 -8.99 2.65
CA SER A 326 6.61 -10.21 1.90
C SER A 326 5.75 -11.38 2.33
N GLY A 327 5.43 -11.52 3.62
CA GLY A 327 4.45 -12.48 4.16
C GLY A 327 4.57 -13.88 3.55
N ASN A 328 3.51 -14.31 2.85
CA ASN A 328 3.41 -15.63 2.21
C ASN A 328 4.21 -15.78 0.89
N ALA A 329 5.00 -14.79 0.49
CA ALA A 329 5.70 -14.82 -0.80
C ALA A 329 6.67 -16.00 -0.90
N ARG A 330 6.67 -16.68 -2.05
CA ARG A 330 7.60 -17.78 -2.36
C ARG A 330 8.93 -17.25 -2.89
N PHE A 331 9.41 -16.18 -2.29
CA PHE A 331 10.63 -15.48 -2.69
C PHE A 331 11.85 -16.09 -1.97
N PRO A 332 13.06 -15.88 -2.51
CA PRO A 332 14.27 -16.38 -1.87
C PRO A 332 14.48 -15.72 -0.49
N GLU A 333 15.30 -16.35 0.36
CA GLU A 333 15.54 -15.96 1.76
C GLU A 333 15.78 -14.46 1.95
N LYS A 334 16.52 -13.85 1.03
CA LYS A 334 16.81 -12.42 0.99
C LYS A 334 15.57 -11.52 1.12
N TYR A 335 14.41 -11.96 0.63
CA TYR A 335 13.18 -11.15 0.55
C TYR A 335 12.05 -11.66 1.44
N LYS A 336 12.32 -12.57 2.38
CA LYS A 336 11.27 -13.20 3.21
C LYS A 336 10.74 -12.32 4.34
N ASN A 337 11.55 -11.39 4.84
CA ASN A 337 11.21 -10.47 5.93
C ASN A 337 11.40 -9.02 5.46
N THR A 338 10.74 -8.68 4.35
CA THR A 338 11.00 -7.46 3.60
C THR A 338 9.72 -6.70 3.38
N LEU A 339 9.76 -5.39 3.58
CA LEU A 339 8.69 -4.50 3.13
C LEU A 339 8.96 -4.11 1.67
N PHE A 340 7.96 -4.18 0.82
CA PHE A 340 8.02 -3.67 -0.54
C PHE A 340 7.32 -2.33 -0.61
N ALA A 341 8.06 -1.26 -0.88
CA ALA A 341 7.59 0.11 -0.94
C ALA A 341 7.54 0.60 -2.39
N PHE A 342 6.37 1.04 -2.85
CA PHE A 342 6.13 1.36 -4.26
C PHE A 342 6.25 2.87 -4.48
N ASP A 343 6.99 3.25 -5.52
CA ASP A 343 7.20 4.65 -5.92
C ASP A 343 6.69 4.88 -7.34
N TRP A 344 5.62 5.66 -7.45
CA TRP A 344 4.97 5.99 -8.70
C TRP A 344 5.84 6.89 -9.60
N SER A 345 6.57 7.85 -9.01
CA SER A 345 7.32 8.86 -9.77
C SER A 345 8.49 8.27 -10.51
N PHE A 346 9.21 7.35 -9.86
CA PHE A 346 10.40 6.71 -10.43
C PHE A 346 10.13 5.31 -10.99
N GLY A 347 8.93 4.76 -10.75
CA GLY A 347 8.56 3.43 -11.19
C GLY A 347 9.44 2.34 -10.59
N ILE A 348 9.68 2.45 -9.28
CA ILE A 348 10.53 1.55 -8.51
C ILE A 348 9.71 0.91 -7.38
N ILE A 349 9.80 -0.41 -7.27
CA ILE A 349 9.49 -1.14 -6.04
C ILE A 349 10.81 -1.28 -5.28
N TYR A 350 10.88 -0.72 -4.09
CA TYR A 350 12.03 -0.89 -3.18
C TYR A 350 11.79 -2.09 -2.27
N ALA A 351 12.83 -2.92 -2.07
CA ALA A 351 12.88 -3.90 -0.98
C ALA A 351 13.54 -3.25 0.24
N ILE A 352 12.79 -3.13 1.33
CA ILE A 352 13.23 -2.56 2.60
C ILE A 352 13.46 -3.70 3.60
N HIS A 353 14.72 -3.90 3.97
CA HIS A 353 15.15 -4.92 4.92
C HIS A 353 15.15 -4.34 6.33
N LEU A 354 14.39 -4.96 7.23
CA LEU A 354 14.26 -4.55 8.63
C LEU A 354 15.24 -5.33 9.51
N GLU A 355 15.90 -4.63 10.43
CA GLU A 355 16.77 -5.22 11.45
C GLU A 355 16.27 -4.77 12.82
N PRO A 356 15.80 -5.68 13.70
CA PRO A 356 15.37 -5.32 15.06
C PRO A 356 16.48 -4.58 15.82
N LYS A 357 16.15 -3.42 16.41
CA LYS A 357 17.13 -2.59 17.13
C LYS A 357 16.47 -1.77 18.24
N GLY A 358 16.77 -2.14 19.49
CA GLY A 358 16.10 -1.54 20.65
C GLY A 358 14.59 -1.71 20.52
N ALA A 359 13.80 -0.68 20.88
CA ALA A 359 12.34 -0.75 20.80
C ALA A 359 11.75 -0.70 19.38
N SER A 360 12.60 -0.52 18.35
CA SER A 360 12.23 -0.27 16.95
C SER A 360 13.15 -1.07 16.01
N TYR A 361 13.44 -0.51 14.83
CA TYR A 361 14.19 -1.15 13.76
C TYR A 361 15.25 -0.22 13.17
N GLY A 362 16.38 -0.78 12.79
CA GLY A 362 17.19 -0.26 11.68
C GLY A 362 16.60 -0.74 10.35
N ALA A 363 16.87 -0.03 9.26
CA ALA A 363 16.40 -0.43 7.94
C ALA A 363 17.39 -0.04 6.84
N SER A 364 17.42 -0.84 5.78
CA SER A 364 18.14 -0.54 4.53
C SER A 364 17.24 -0.82 3.34
N GLY A 365 17.40 -0.06 2.25
CA GLY A 365 16.59 -0.19 1.04
C GLY A 365 17.45 -0.53 -0.17
N GLU A 366 16.91 -1.34 -1.08
CA GLU A 366 17.46 -1.57 -2.40
C GLU A 366 16.36 -1.58 -3.47
N GLU A 367 16.71 -1.33 -4.73
CA GLU A 367 15.79 -1.51 -5.85
C GLU A 367 15.47 -3.01 -5.99
N PHE A 368 14.19 -3.37 -5.91
CA PHE A 368 13.73 -4.73 -6.18
C PHE A 368 13.31 -4.87 -7.65
N LEU A 369 12.39 -4.02 -8.10
CA LEU A 369 11.88 -4.05 -9.47
C LEU A 369 11.75 -2.62 -9.95
N SER A 370 12.08 -2.36 -11.22
CA SER A 370 11.83 -1.05 -11.81
C SER A 370 11.41 -1.12 -13.28
N GLY A 371 10.85 -0.01 -13.77
CA GLY A 371 10.57 0.20 -15.19
C GLY A 371 10.46 1.69 -15.49
N SER A 372 10.64 2.08 -16.76
CA SER A 372 10.64 3.50 -17.15
C SER A 372 9.80 3.74 -18.42
N PRO A 373 8.61 4.36 -18.32
CA PRO A 373 7.86 4.63 -17.08
C PRO A 373 7.19 3.36 -16.52
N LEU A 374 6.98 3.30 -15.21
CA LEU A 374 6.21 2.25 -14.54
C LEU A 374 5.39 2.87 -13.38
N PRO A 375 4.28 3.58 -13.66
CA PRO A 375 3.54 4.33 -12.64
C PRO A 375 2.82 3.38 -11.67
N LEU A 376 3.52 2.87 -10.66
CA LEU A 376 3.04 1.86 -9.71
C LEU A 376 1.90 2.41 -8.85
N THR A 377 0.78 1.70 -8.73
CA THR A 377 -0.40 2.16 -7.96
C THR A 377 -0.72 1.30 -6.75
N ASP A 378 -0.69 -0.02 -6.88
CA ASP A 378 -0.94 -0.93 -5.76
C ASP A 378 -0.29 -2.30 -6.02
N GLY A 379 -0.22 -3.15 -5.00
CA GLY A 379 0.28 -4.52 -5.08
C GLY A 379 -0.03 -5.36 -3.86
N GLU A 380 -0.12 -6.68 -4.05
CA GLU A 380 -0.34 -7.64 -2.98
C GLU A 380 0.35 -8.98 -3.27
N ILE A 381 0.68 -9.72 -2.20
CA ILE A 381 1.11 -11.12 -2.32
C ILE A 381 -0.13 -12.01 -2.43
N GLY A 382 -0.28 -12.68 -3.57
CA GLY A 382 -1.38 -13.59 -3.81
C GLY A 382 -1.30 -14.90 -3.02
N PRO A 383 -2.39 -15.68 -2.99
CA PRO A 383 -2.45 -16.97 -2.30
C PRO A 383 -1.50 -18.03 -2.89
N ASP A 384 -1.05 -17.83 -4.13
CA ASP A 384 -0.03 -18.63 -4.81
C ASP A 384 1.40 -18.25 -4.41
N GLY A 385 1.58 -17.22 -3.56
CA GLY A 385 2.86 -16.70 -3.11
C GLY A 385 3.60 -15.84 -4.13
N ALA A 386 2.96 -15.43 -5.23
CA ALA A 386 3.50 -14.46 -6.18
C ALA A 386 3.11 -13.03 -5.78
N MET A 387 3.90 -12.05 -6.22
CA MET A 387 3.55 -10.63 -6.09
C MET A 387 2.70 -10.22 -7.29
N TYR A 388 1.57 -9.59 -7.03
CA TYR A 388 0.74 -8.93 -8.03
C TYR A 388 0.89 -7.43 -7.87
N PHE A 389 0.97 -6.70 -8.97
CA PHE A 389 0.98 -5.23 -8.90
C PHE A 389 0.26 -4.59 -10.06
N LEU A 390 -0.27 -3.39 -9.80
CA LEU A 390 -0.93 -2.53 -10.75
C LEU A 390 -0.03 -1.35 -11.12
N THR A 391 -0.20 -0.88 -12.35
CA THR A 391 0.28 0.43 -12.79
C THR A 391 -0.90 1.30 -13.20
N GLY A 392 -0.69 2.62 -13.29
CA GLY A 392 -1.66 3.60 -13.77
C GLY A 392 -1.78 4.80 -12.84
N GLY A 393 -3.01 5.11 -12.46
CA GLY A 393 -3.41 6.33 -11.77
C GLY A 393 -3.44 7.52 -12.70
N ARG A 394 -4.19 8.57 -12.34
CA ARG A 394 -4.29 9.84 -13.08
C ARG A 394 -4.65 9.66 -14.56
N ARG A 395 -5.48 8.66 -14.85
CA ARG A 395 -5.91 8.27 -16.22
C ARG A 395 -4.77 7.81 -17.15
N LEU A 396 -3.60 7.46 -16.58
CA LEU A 396 -2.54 6.81 -17.34
C LEU A 396 -2.93 5.38 -17.71
N GLU A 397 -2.19 4.81 -18.67
CA GLU A 397 -2.33 3.40 -19.02
C GLU A 397 -2.07 2.52 -17.79
N SER A 398 -2.98 1.57 -17.59
CA SER A 398 -3.00 0.65 -16.46
C SER A 398 -2.80 -0.78 -16.93
N ASP A 399 -2.07 -1.54 -16.12
CA ASP A 399 -1.74 -2.93 -16.36
C ASP A 399 -1.66 -3.69 -15.03
N LEU A 400 -2.06 -4.96 -15.04
CA LEU A 400 -1.88 -5.92 -13.96
C LEU A 400 -0.73 -6.85 -14.30
N TYR A 401 0.25 -6.92 -13.40
CA TYR A 401 1.41 -7.80 -13.51
C TYR A 401 1.42 -8.83 -12.38
N ARG A 402 2.11 -9.94 -12.65
CA ARG A 402 2.47 -10.96 -11.67
C ARG A 402 3.97 -11.23 -11.73
N VAL A 403 4.62 -11.28 -10.56
CA VAL A 403 6.05 -11.50 -10.38
C VAL A 403 6.28 -12.69 -9.45
N TYR A 404 7.10 -13.63 -9.89
CA TYR A 404 7.43 -14.84 -9.13
C TYR A 404 8.88 -15.26 -9.33
N TYR A 405 9.38 -16.07 -8.39
CA TYR A 405 10.76 -16.55 -8.41
C TYR A 405 10.84 -17.96 -9.03
N GLN A 406 11.75 -18.13 -10.00
CA GLN A 406 12.05 -19.39 -10.68
C GLN A 406 10.81 -20.12 -11.24
N ASP A 407 10.41 -21.23 -10.63
CA ASP A 407 9.25 -22.05 -11.01
C ASP A 407 8.06 -21.92 -10.03
N ASN A 408 8.15 -20.97 -9.10
CA ASN A 408 7.17 -20.71 -8.03
C ASN A 408 6.82 -21.94 -7.16
N LYS A 409 7.72 -22.93 -7.07
CA LYS A 409 7.57 -24.11 -6.19
C LYS A 409 8.21 -23.93 -4.81
N GLY A 410 8.65 -22.72 -4.49
CA GLY A 410 9.08 -22.36 -3.14
C GLY A 410 7.98 -22.63 -2.11
N LYS A 411 8.36 -22.81 -0.85
CA LYS A 411 7.39 -22.93 0.24
C LYS A 411 6.87 -21.53 0.59
N THR A 412 5.57 -21.39 0.78
CA THR A 412 5.01 -20.26 1.50
C THR A 412 5.48 -20.35 2.95
N ILE A 413 5.78 -19.21 3.57
CA ILE A 413 6.01 -19.15 5.00
C ILE A 413 4.64 -18.97 5.63
N ASN A 414 4.22 -19.87 6.50
CA ASN A 414 3.06 -19.57 7.33
C ASN A 414 3.47 -18.43 8.27
N GLU A 415 2.75 -17.30 8.28
CA GLU A 415 3.05 -16.17 9.16
C GLU A 415 3.13 -16.61 10.64
N MET A 416 2.35 -17.62 11.05
CA MET A 416 2.40 -18.22 12.39
C MET A 416 3.64 -19.10 12.66
N GLU A 417 4.40 -19.46 11.62
CA GLU A 417 5.68 -20.20 11.73
C GLU A 417 6.89 -19.25 11.75
N THR A 418 6.69 -17.96 11.49
CA THR A 418 7.75 -16.98 11.70
C THR A 418 7.97 -16.80 13.20
N ASN A 419 9.20 -16.99 13.65
CA ASN A 419 9.62 -16.63 15.01
C ASN A 419 10.48 -15.36 14.89
N PRO A 420 9.87 -14.19 14.66
CA PRO A 420 10.60 -12.96 14.47
C PRO A 420 11.43 -12.67 15.72
N GLU A 421 12.63 -12.12 15.52
CA GLU A 421 13.45 -11.66 16.63
C GLU A 421 12.77 -10.46 17.30
N ILE A 422 12.47 -10.59 18.58
CA ILE A 422 11.92 -9.52 19.43
C ILE A 422 12.97 -9.20 20.48
N THR A 423 13.42 -7.94 20.52
CA THR A 423 14.38 -7.45 21.51
C THR A 423 13.69 -7.21 22.86
N PRO A 424 14.43 -7.24 23.98
CA PRO A 424 13.88 -6.88 25.29
C PRO A 424 13.24 -5.48 25.33
N GLU A 425 13.81 -4.50 24.62
CA GLU A 425 13.26 -3.14 24.56
C GLU A 425 11.96 -3.08 23.73
N ASN A 426 11.82 -3.92 22.69
CA ASN A 426 10.57 -4.02 21.93
C ASN A 426 9.46 -4.64 22.79
N GLU A 427 9.77 -5.70 23.55
CA GLU A 427 8.84 -6.28 24.52
C GLU A 427 8.41 -5.26 25.57
N LEU A 428 9.37 -4.51 26.14
CA LEU A 428 9.08 -3.46 27.11
C LEU A 428 8.18 -2.36 26.52
N ARG A 429 8.45 -1.91 25.28
CA ARG A 429 7.58 -0.95 24.60
C ARG A 429 6.14 -1.46 24.54
N ARG A 430 5.92 -2.70 24.10
CA ARG A 430 4.57 -3.28 23.97
C ARG A 430 3.87 -3.41 25.32
N GLN A 431 4.60 -3.73 26.38
CA GLN A 431 4.07 -3.74 27.75
C GLN A 431 3.60 -2.34 28.17
N LEU A 432 4.36 -1.29 27.84
CA LEU A 432 4.00 0.09 28.15
C LEU A 432 2.81 0.58 27.31
N GLU A 433 2.77 0.25 26.01
CA GLU A 433 1.68 0.60 25.09
C GLU A 433 0.33 0.00 25.53
N ALA A 434 0.32 -1.14 26.24
CA ALA A 434 -0.90 -1.71 26.80
C ALA A 434 -1.63 -0.77 27.79
N TYR A 435 -0.91 0.20 28.38
CA TYR A 435 -1.47 1.23 29.26
C TYR A 435 -1.93 2.50 28.52
N HIS A 436 -1.76 2.59 27.19
CA HIS A 436 -2.27 3.70 26.38
C HIS A 436 -3.78 3.59 26.12
N LEU A 437 -4.38 2.45 26.44
CA LEU A 437 -5.81 2.36 26.69
C LEU A 437 -6.03 3.13 28.00
N GLY A 438 -6.47 4.39 27.90
CA GLY A 438 -6.81 5.20 29.08
C GLY A 438 -7.75 4.45 30.05
N PRO A 439 -7.97 4.97 31.27
CA PRO A 439 -8.88 4.36 32.23
C PRO A 439 -10.29 4.09 31.67
#